data_AF-A0A959Y1P9-F1
#
_entry.id   AF-A0A959Y1P9-F1
#
_cell.length_a   1.000
_cell.length_b   1.000
_cell.length_c   1.000
_cell.angle_alpha   90.00
_cell.angle_beta   90.00
_cell.angle_gamma   90.00
#
_symmetry.space_group_name_H-M   'P 1'
#
loop_
_entity.id
_entity.type
_entity.pdbx_description
1 polymer ?
#
loop_
_entity_poly.entity_id
_entity_poly.type
_entity_poly.pdbx_seq_one_letter_code
_entity_poly.pdbx_strand_id
1 'polypeptide(L)'
;MIEIIKQPWPWYVAGALIGLTVPYLLLVGNKTFGISSSLRHLCAACMPANIKFFSYDWRKEAWNLFFVGGIIAGAFIAGHFLMTGAPVELAEPTAEYLASKGITDNSRLLPSELFSWEQLFTLRGLIFFVVGGFMVGFG
;
A
#
# COMPACT_ATOMS: atom_id res chain seq x y z
N MET A 1 -4.41 0.10 -27.23
CA MET A 1 -4.98 0.69 -26.00
C MET A 1 -4.44 0.03 -24.74
N ILE A 2 -4.54 -1.30 -24.58
CA ILE A 2 -4.01 -1.98 -23.39
C ILE A 2 -2.49 -1.80 -23.19
N GLU A 3 -1.72 -1.76 -24.28
CA GLU A 3 -0.27 -1.51 -24.26
C GLU A 3 0.11 -0.17 -23.58
N ILE A 4 -0.71 0.88 -23.75
CA ILE A 4 -0.49 2.20 -23.14
C ILE A 4 -0.72 2.16 -21.62
N ILE A 5 -1.58 1.25 -21.15
CA ILE A 5 -1.89 1.08 -19.73
C ILE A 5 -0.84 0.18 -19.05
N LYS A 6 -0.19 -0.71 -19.80
CA LYS A 6 0.81 -1.66 -19.31
C LYS A 6 2.23 -1.08 -19.17
N GLN A 7 2.57 -0.06 -19.96
CA GLN A 7 3.85 0.63 -19.83
C GLN A 7 3.98 1.35 -18.48
N PRO A 8 5.19 1.56 -17.95
CA PRO A 8 5.40 2.36 -16.75
C PRO A 8 4.97 3.81 -17.00
N TRP A 9 4.12 4.35 -16.14
CA TRP A 9 3.67 5.74 -16.25
C TRP A 9 4.67 6.67 -15.58
N PRO A 10 4.99 7.82 -16.19
CA PRO A 10 5.85 8.80 -15.55
C PRO A 10 5.27 9.25 -14.20
N TRP A 11 6.16 9.46 -13.22
CA TRP A 11 5.78 9.82 -11.86
C TRP A 11 4.91 11.09 -11.78
N TYR A 12 5.10 12.05 -12.69
CA TYR A 12 4.31 13.28 -12.71
C TYR A 12 2.87 13.07 -13.20
N VAL A 13 2.61 12.01 -13.96
CA VAL A 13 1.25 11.61 -14.36
C VAL A 13 0.59 10.81 -13.25
N ALA A 14 1.26 9.74 -12.80
CA ALA A 14 0.75 8.87 -11.74
C ALA A 14 0.54 9.64 -10.42
N GLY A 15 1.50 10.47 -10.05
CA GLY A 15 1.45 11.32 -8.86
C GLY A 15 0.33 12.36 -8.91
N ALA A 16 0.12 13.00 -10.07
CA ALA A 16 -1.00 13.93 -10.23
C ALA A 16 -2.35 13.20 -10.12
N LEU A 17 -2.50 12.04 -10.75
CA LEU A 17 -3.74 11.26 -10.67
C LEU A 17 -4.03 10.79 -9.25
N ILE A 18 -3.03 10.25 -8.54
CA ILE A 18 -3.16 9.84 -7.13
C ILE A 18 -3.47 11.07 -6.27
N GLY A 19 -2.74 12.17 -6.45
CA GLY A 19 -2.94 13.40 -5.68
C GLY A 19 -4.33 14.02 -5.89
N LEU A 20 -4.90 13.91 -7.09
CA LEU A 20 -6.25 14.39 -7.41
C LEU A 20 -7.36 13.51 -6.82
N THR A 21 -7.08 12.29 -6.38
CA THR A 21 -8.10 11.44 -5.74
C THR A 21 -8.67 12.08 -4.47
N VAL A 22 -7.81 12.68 -3.64
CA VAL A 22 -8.21 13.32 -2.38
C VAL A 22 -9.15 14.52 -2.60
N PRO A 23 -8.82 15.55 -3.42
CA PRO A 23 -9.72 16.66 -3.69
C PRO A 23 -10.96 16.20 -4.46
N TYR A 24 -10.87 15.21 -5.35
CA TYR A 24 -12.05 14.66 -6.01
C TYR A 24 -13.04 14.06 -4.99
N LEU A 25 -12.54 13.22 -4.08
CA LEU A 25 -13.39 12.59 -3.05
C LEU A 25 -13.97 13.62 -2.07
N LEU A 26 -13.16 14.60 -1.65
CA LEU A 26 -13.59 15.60 -0.67
C LEU A 26 -14.51 16.67 -1.27
N LEU A 27 -14.12 17.28 -2.40
CA LEU A 27 -14.83 18.44 -2.97
C LEU A 27 -16.06 18.03 -3.79
N VAL A 28 -15.97 16.93 -4.54
CA VAL A 28 -17.07 16.46 -5.41
C VAL A 28 -17.92 15.41 -4.70
N GLY A 29 -17.27 14.45 -4.05
CA GLY A 29 -17.97 13.35 -3.38
C GLY A 29 -18.51 13.68 -2.00
N ASN A 30 -18.02 14.75 -1.36
CA ASN A 30 -18.20 14.99 0.08
C ASN A 30 -17.89 13.73 0.92
N LYS A 31 -16.86 12.98 0.50
CA LYS A 31 -16.42 11.74 1.13
C LYS A 31 -15.03 11.93 1.69
N THR A 32 -14.84 11.49 2.92
CA THR A 32 -13.53 11.47 3.55
C THR A 32 -12.67 10.36 2.93
N PHE A 33 -11.38 10.64 2.74
CA PHE A 33 -10.39 9.63 2.38
C PHE A 33 -9.70 9.16 3.65
N GLY A 34 -9.81 7.88 4.00
CA GLY A 34 -9.18 7.34 5.19
C GLY A 34 -8.96 5.84 5.13
N ILE A 35 -7.69 5.41 5.12
CA ILE A 35 -7.32 3.99 5.19
C ILE A 35 -7.28 3.51 6.65
N SER A 36 -6.71 4.29 7.57
CA SER A 36 -6.63 3.93 8.99
C SER A 36 -8.02 3.83 9.64
N SER A 37 -8.97 4.66 9.22
CA SER A 37 -10.36 4.57 9.67
C SER A 37 -11.00 3.26 9.23
N SER A 38 -10.73 2.78 8.00
CA SER A 38 -11.20 1.48 7.50
C SER A 38 -10.75 0.30 8.36
N LEU A 39 -9.52 0.29 8.86
CA LEU A 39 -9.08 -0.74 9.82
C LEU A 39 -9.93 -0.69 11.10
N ARG A 40 -10.19 0.51 11.63
CA ARG A 40 -11.07 0.68 12.81
C ARG A 40 -12.50 0.18 12.54
N HIS A 41 -13.05 0.48 11.36
CA HIS A 41 -14.37 0.01 10.94
C HIS A 41 -14.41 -1.52 10.83
N LEU A 42 -13.36 -2.13 10.27
CA LEU A 42 -13.24 -3.58 10.18
C LEU A 42 -13.16 -4.23 11.56
N CYS A 43 -12.35 -3.68 12.48
CA CYS A 43 -12.30 -4.14 13.86
C CYS A 43 -13.66 -4.03 14.55
N ALA A 44 -14.36 -2.90 14.40
CA ALA A 44 -15.71 -2.71 14.94
C ALA A 44 -16.75 -3.70 14.38
N ALA A 45 -16.59 -4.14 13.12
CA ALA A 45 -17.50 -5.07 12.46
C ALA A 45 -17.20 -6.54 12.78
N CYS A 46 -15.92 -6.95 12.76
CA CYS A 46 -15.51 -8.35 12.87
C CYS A 46 -15.19 -8.79 14.30
N MET A 47 -14.73 -7.87 15.15
CA MET A 47 -14.40 -8.13 16.55
C MET A 47 -15.00 -7.03 17.42
N PRO A 48 -16.33 -7.05 17.67
CA PRO A 48 -16.97 -6.14 18.60
C PRO A 48 -16.57 -6.50 20.03
N ALA A 49 -15.31 -6.21 20.38
CA ALA A 49 -14.85 -6.22 21.76
C ALA A 49 -15.58 -5.10 22.52
N ASN A 50 -15.78 -5.27 23.83
CA ASN A 50 -16.41 -4.27 24.71
C ASN A 50 -15.48 -3.06 24.97
N ILE A 51 -14.80 -2.58 23.93
CA ILE A 51 -13.89 -1.44 23.93
C ILE A 51 -14.66 -0.27 23.32
N LYS A 52 -14.82 0.82 24.07
CA LYS A 52 -15.57 2.01 23.64
C LYS A 52 -15.11 2.57 22.28
N PHE A 53 -13.84 2.40 21.94
CA PHE A 53 -13.28 2.82 20.65
C PHE A 53 -13.83 2.07 19.43
N PHE A 54 -14.22 0.80 19.59
CA PHE A 54 -14.80 -0.03 18.52
C PHE A 54 -16.33 -0.13 18.60
N SER A 55 -16.93 0.37 19.68
CA SER A 55 -18.38 0.39 19.87
C SER A 55 -18.99 1.67 19.27
N TYR A 56 -19.10 1.69 17.95
CA TYR A 56 -19.78 2.77 17.21
C TYR A 56 -20.46 2.23 15.95
N ASP A 57 -21.35 3.04 15.38
CA ASP A 57 -22.03 2.69 14.13
C ASP A 57 -21.10 2.88 12.93
N TRP A 58 -20.32 1.84 12.63
CA TRP A 58 -19.39 1.82 11.50
C TRP A 58 -20.08 1.91 10.14
N ARG A 59 -21.38 1.62 10.05
CA ARG A 59 -22.13 1.64 8.78
C ARG A 59 -22.25 3.05 8.22
N LYS A 60 -22.22 4.07 9.07
CA LYS A 60 -22.20 5.50 8.66
C LYS A 60 -21.00 5.86 7.79
N GLU A 61 -19.91 5.11 7.95
CA GLU A 61 -18.64 5.29 7.24
C GLU A 61 -18.33 4.10 6.31
N ALA A 62 -19.36 3.32 5.93
CA ALA A 62 -19.20 2.15 5.06
C ALA A 62 -18.56 2.49 3.70
N TRP A 63 -18.62 3.76 3.29
CA TRP A 63 -17.91 4.25 2.12
C TRP A 63 -16.41 3.95 2.16
N ASN A 64 -15.75 4.11 3.32
CA ASN A 64 -14.32 3.87 3.46
C ASN A 64 -13.98 2.39 3.24
N LEU A 65 -14.89 1.48 3.63
CA LEU A 65 -14.74 0.04 3.38
C LEU A 65 -14.91 -0.29 1.89
N PHE A 66 -15.88 0.33 1.20
CA PHE A 66 -16.04 0.19 -0.25
C PHE A 66 -14.79 0.69 -1.00
N PHE A 67 -14.25 1.84 -0.56
CA PHE A 67 -13.02 2.39 -1.12
C PHE A 67 -11.83 1.45 -0.99
N VAL A 68 -11.60 0.88 0.21
CA VAL A 68 -10.54 -0.13 0.42
C VAL A 68 -10.78 -1.40 -0.39
N GLY A 69 -12.03 -1.85 -0.50
CA GLY A 69 -12.38 -2.98 -1.38
C GLY A 69 -12.05 -2.70 -2.85
N GLY A 70 -12.30 -1.47 -3.32
CA GLY A 70 -11.90 -1.01 -4.64
C GLY A 70 -10.38 -1.00 -4.84
N ILE A 71 -9.61 -0.59 -3.83
CA ILE A 71 -8.13 -0.68 -3.86
C ILE A 71 -7.68 -2.13 -4.01
N ILE A 72 -8.25 -3.06 -3.23
CA ILE A 72 -7.90 -4.48 -3.29
C ILE A 72 -8.22 -5.05 -4.68
N ALA A 73 -9.42 -4.77 -5.21
CA ALA A 73 -9.82 -5.20 -6.54
C ALA A 73 -8.92 -4.61 -7.64
N GLY A 74 -8.61 -3.31 -7.54
CA GLY A 74 -7.69 -2.62 -8.45
C GLY A 74 -6.28 -3.22 -8.41
N ALA A 75 -5.76 -3.51 -7.21
CA ALA A 75 -4.46 -4.17 -7.03
C ALA A 75 -4.46 -5.59 -7.61
N PHE A 76 -5.53 -6.35 -7.44
CA PHE A 76 -5.68 -7.68 -8.04
C PHE A 76 -5.69 -7.60 -9.58
N ILE A 77 -6.47 -6.68 -10.15
CA ILE A 77 -6.53 -6.47 -11.59
C ILE A 77 -5.17 -6.04 -12.13
N ALA A 78 -4.52 -5.08 -11.47
CA ALA A 78 -3.21 -4.61 -11.87
C ALA A 78 -2.17 -5.74 -11.81
N GLY A 79 -2.14 -6.49 -10.71
CA GLY A 79 -1.20 -7.58 -10.46
C GLY A 79 -1.32 -8.73 -11.45
N HIS A 80 -2.54 -9.13 -11.82
CA HIS A 80 -2.76 -10.27 -12.70
C HIS A 80 -2.84 -9.93 -14.19
N PHE A 81 -3.32 -8.73 -14.55
CA PHE A 81 -3.62 -8.40 -15.95
C PHE A 81 -2.77 -7.25 -16.53
N LEU A 82 -2.26 -6.35 -15.70
CA LEU A 82 -1.54 -5.16 -16.16
C LEU A 82 -0.02 -5.23 -15.94
N MET A 83 0.46 -6.01 -14.97
CA MET A 83 1.89 -6.23 -14.77
C MET A 83 2.50 -6.93 -15.98
N THR A 84 3.62 -6.39 -16.46
CA THR A 84 4.37 -6.91 -17.62
C THR A 84 5.47 -7.89 -17.23
N GLY A 85 5.79 -8.00 -15.93
CA GLY A 85 6.91 -8.79 -15.43
C GLY A 85 8.28 -8.20 -15.80
N ALA A 86 8.33 -6.96 -16.31
CA ALA A 86 9.58 -6.27 -16.56
C ALA A 86 10.37 -6.11 -15.24
N PRO A 87 11.69 -6.36 -15.25
CA PRO A 87 12.52 -6.20 -14.06
C PRO A 87 12.52 -4.74 -13.62
N VAL A 88 12.81 -4.52 -12.34
CA VAL A 88 12.96 -3.16 -11.82
C VAL A 88 14.22 -2.54 -12.42
N GLU A 89 14.05 -1.48 -13.20
CA GLU A 89 15.17 -0.71 -13.72
C GLU A 89 15.79 0.12 -12.60
N LEU A 90 16.94 -0.32 -12.10
CA LEU A 90 17.73 0.40 -11.12
C LEU A 90 18.92 1.07 -11.79
N ALA A 91 19.24 2.27 -11.35
CA ALA A 91 20.51 2.89 -11.69
C ALA A 91 21.66 2.04 -11.11
N GLU A 92 22.78 1.92 -11.85
CA GLU A 92 23.95 1.13 -11.45
C GLU A 92 24.45 1.46 -10.03
N PRO A 93 24.59 2.73 -9.61
CA PRO A 93 25.02 3.06 -8.24
C PRO A 93 24.03 2.56 -7.17
N THR A 94 22.73 2.53 -7.50
CA THR A 94 21.69 2.04 -6.59
C THR A 94 21.77 0.53 -6.46
N ALA A 95 22.00 -0.19 -7.56
CA ALA A 95 22.16 -1.64 -7.54
C ALA A 95 23.39 -2.05 -6.70
N GLU A 96 24.52 -1.36 -6.88
CA GLU A 96 25.73 -1.58 -6.06
C GLU A 96 25.49 -1.29 -4.58
N TYR A 97 24.82 -0.17 -4.27
CA TYR A 97 24.49 0.19 -2.90
C TYR A 97 23.60 -0.86 -2.23
N LEU A 98 22.56 -1.34 -2.93
CA LEU A 98 21.67 -2.39 -2.43
C LEU A 98 22.42 -3.71 -2.21
N ALA A 99 23.27 -4.10 -3.16
CA ALA A 99 24.12 -5.28 -3.03
C ALA A 99 25.04 -5.20 -1.79
N SER A 100 25.60 -4.02 -1.49
CA SER A 100 26.42 -3.80 -0.29
C SER A 100 25.64 -3.98 1.03
N LYS A 101 24.30 -3.88 0.99
CA LYS A 101 23.40 -4.11 2.12
C LYS A 101 22.81 -5.52 2.16
N GLY A 102 23.25 -6.39 1.26
CA GLY A 102 22.77 -7.77 1.13
C GLY A 102 21.42 -7.88 0.42
N ILE A 103 21.04 -6.89 -0.38
CA ILE A 103 19.85 -6.92 -1.24
C ILE A 103 20.32 -7.18 -2.67
N THR A 104 20.06 -8.37 -3.18
CA THR A 104 20.59 -8.83 -4.47
C THR A 104 19.49 -9.11 -5.48
N ASP A 105 18.28 -9.40 -5.02
CA ASP A 105 17.11 -9.58 -5.87
C ASP A 105 16.54 -8.22 -6.32
N ASN A 106 16.91 -7.83 -7.54
CA ASN A 106 16.36 -6.66 -8.23
C ASN A 106 15.24 -7.02 -9.22
N SER A 107 14.77 -8.27 -9.24
CA SER A 107 13.71 -8.71 -10.16
C SER A 107 12.32 -8.20 -9.77
N ARG A 108 12.15 -7.82 -8.50
CA ARG A 108 10.87 -7.40 -7.90
C ARG A 108 11.03 -6.06 -7.19
N LEU A 109 9.94 -5.30 -7.12
CA LEU A 109 9.89 -4.02 -6.40
C LEU A 109 10.13 -4.18 -4.89
N LEU A 110 9.72 -5.32 -4.32
CA LEU A 110 9.92 -5.65 -2.92
C LEU A 110 10.90 -6.84 -2.84
N PRO A 111 12.15 -6.61 -2.37
CA PRO A 111 13.14 -7.68 -2.28
C PRO A 111 12.74 -8.68 -1.20
N SER A 112 12.78 -9.97 -1.53
CA SER A 112 12.43 -11.04 -0.56
C SER A 112 13.39 -11.10 0.63
N GLU A 113 14.59 -10.56 0.50
CA GLU A 113 15.56 -10.46 1.58
C GLU A 113 15.07 -9.58 2.73
N LEU A 114 14.11 -8.68 2.46
CA LEU A 114 13.45 -7.84 3.46
C LEU A 114 11.98 -8.23 3.67
N PHE A 115 11.25 -8.49 2.58
CA PHE A 115 9.80 -8.67 2.58
C PHE A 115 9.42 -10.14 2.34
N SER A 116 9.71 -11.01 3.31
CA SER A 116 9.29 -12.41 3.28
C SER A 116 8.70 -12.88 4.60
N TRP A 117 7.98 -14.00 4.56
CA TRP A 117 7.40 -14.64 5.74
C TRP A 117 8.47 -15.10 6.73
N GLU A 118 9.62 -15.53 6.22
CA GLU A 118 10.76 -15.92 7.04
C GLU A 118 11.29 -14.71 7.82
N GLN A 119 11.37 -13.53 7.18
CA GLN A 119 11.85 -12.31 7.83
C GLN A 119 10.89 -11.74 8.88
N LEU A 120 9.58 -11.96 8.74
CA LEU A 120 8.60 -11.49 9.73
C LEU A 120 8.87 -12.04 11.14
N PHE A 121 9.43 -13.25 11.24
CA PHE A 121 9.75 -13.90 12.51
C PHE A 121 11.22 -13.74 12.93
N THR A 122 12.04 -12.97 12.19
CA THR A 122 13.40 -12.64 12.63
C THR A 122 13.42 -11.38 13.48
N LEU A 123 14.38 -11.28 14.40
CA LEU A 123 14.55 -10.07 15.20
C LEU A 123 14.81 -8.83 14.33
N ARG A 124 15.63 -8.99 13.27
CA ARG A 124 15.92 -7.92 12.32
C ARG A 124 14.67 -7.47 11.58
N GLY A 125 13.88 -8.41 11.05
CA GLY A 125 12.65 -8.09 10.35
C GLY A 125 11.62 -7.46 11.27
N LEU A 126 11.44 -7.97 12.48
CA LEU A 126 10.51 -7.39 13.46
C LEU A 126 10.89 -5.96 13.83
N ILE A 127 12.17 -5.68 14.08
CA ILE A 127 12.66 -4.31 14.30
C ILE A 127 12.38 -3.44 13.06
N PHE A 128 12.69 -3.93 11.86
CA PHE A 128 12.47 -3.19 10.62
C PHE A 128 10.98 -2.84 10.40
N PHE A 129 10.07 -3.79 10.56
CA PHE A 129 8.64 -3.58 10.34
C PHE A 129 8.00 -2.72 11.44
N VAL A 130 8.30 -2.99 12.71
CA VAL A 130 7.69 -2.27 13.84
C VAL A 130 8.28 -0.87 13.97
N VAL A 131 9.60 -0.75 14.06
CA VAL A 131 10.26 0.55 14.26
C VAL A 131 10.21 1.36 12.97
N GLY A 132 10.46 0.76 11.81
CA GLY A 132 10.35 1.45 10.53
C GLY A 132 8.92 1.92 10.26
N GLY A 133 7.92 1.07 10.51
CA GLY A 133 6.50 1.45 10.41
C GLY A 133 6.12 2.59 11.36
N PHE A 134 6.62 2.55 12.60
CA PHE A 134 6.45 3.63 13.56
C PHE A 134 7.10 4.94 13.06
N MET A 135 8.34 4.90 12.58
CA MET A 135 9.03 6.08 12.05
C MET A 135 8.34 6.69 10.83
N VAL A 136 7.68 5.88 9.99
CA VAL A 136 6.89 6.40 8.85
C VAL A 136 5.56 6.97 9.31
N GLY A 137 4.91 6.36 10.30
CA GLY A 137 3.61 6.81 10.80
C GLY A 137 3.66 8.05 11.70
N PHE A 138 4.79 8.29 12.36
CA PHE A 138 4.99 9.40 13.32
C PHE A 138 6.12 10.36 12.92
N GLY A 139 6.82 10.11 11.81
CA GLY A 139 7.90 10.96 11.29
C GLY A 139 7.45 11.98 10.27
#